data_AF-A0AAP5JWP1-F1
#
_entry.id   AF-A0AAP5JWP1-F1
#
_cell.length_a   1.000
_cell.length_b   1.000
_cell.length_c   1.000
_cell.angle_alpha   90.00
_cell.angle_beta   90.00
_cell.angle_gamma   90.00
#
_symmetry.space_group_name_H-M   'P 1'
#
loop_
_entity.id
_entity.type
_entity.pdbx_description
1 polymer ?
#
loop_
_entity_poly.entity_id
_entity_poly.type
_entity_poly.pdbx_seq_one_letter_code
_entity_poly.pdbx_strand_id
1 'polypeptide(L)'
;MARKTVWMNQPLEKLAKECGKANGREGKFSARLGDIVERFDIIMKLTPVPELSDIEKMILGEVVCGSTLSPVTVKYMPKSIVDAATGTPEERETLSRKVEGWSAAERIAVIESLGV
;
A
#
# COMPACT_ATOMS: atom_id res chain seq x y z
N MET A 1 -30.88 -9.60 -10.40
CA MET A 1 -29.73 -9.14 -9.58
C MET A 1 -29.81 -7.62 -9.43
N ALA A 2 -29.49 -7.09 -8.25
CA ALA A 2 -29.46 -5.64 -8.05
C ALA A 2 -28.37 -4.98 -8.92
N ARG A 3 -28.62 -3.75 -9.39
CA ARG A 3 -27.62 -2.95 -10.11
C ARG A 3 -26.46 -2.67 -9.16
N LYS A 4 -25.28 -3.21 -9.46
CA LYS A 4 -24.06 -2.94 -8.70
C LYS A 4 -23.52 -1.58 -9.11
N THR A 5 -23.32 -0.69 -8.15
CA THR A 5 -22.72 0.63 -8.33
C THR A 5 -21.46 0.73 -7.48
N VAL A 6 -20.40 1.33 -8.01
CA VAL A 6 -19.14 1.59 -7.29
C VAL A 6 -19.08 3.08 -7.00
N TRP A 7 -18.69 3.44 -5.78
CA TRP A 7 -18.43 4.83 -5.42
C TRP A 7 -17.11 5.31 -6.03
N MET A 8 -17.13 6.46 -6.71
CA MET A 8 -15.98 7.00 -7.43
C MET A 8 -15.16 7.90 -6.51
N ASN A 9 -14.15 7.31 -5.88
CA ASN A 9 -13.14 8.07 -5.12
C ASN A 9 -12.14 8.75 -6.06
N GLN A 10 -11.29 9.63 -5.52
CA GLN A 10 -10.33 10.40 -6.33
C GLN A 10 -9.40 9.52 -7.20
N PRO A 11 -8.80 8.42 -6.72
CA PRO A 11 -8.05 7.49 -7.57
C PRO A 11 -8.87 6.87 -8.71
N LEU A 12 -10.11 6.46 -8.45
CA LEU A 12 -10.99 5.87 -9.46
C LEU A 12 -11.45 6.90 -10.50
N GLU A 13 -11.71 8.14 -10.10
CA GLU A 13 -11.99 9.24 -11.03
C GLU A 13 -10.79 9.53 -11.94
N LYS A 14 -9.58 9.52 -11.39
CA LYS A 14 -8.36 9.69 -12.18
C LYS A 14 -8.21 8.54 -13.19
N LEU A 15 -8.41 7.30 -12.75
CA LEU A 15 -8.37 6.14 -13.62
C LEU A 15 -9.43 6.21 -14.74
N ALA A 16 -10.65 6.63 -14.42
CA ALA A 16 -11.72 6.80 -15.40
C ALA A 16 -11.37 7.85 -16.46
N LYS A 17 -10.79 8.98 -16.05
CA LYS A 17 -10.28 10.02 -16.96
C LYS A 17 -9.17 9.49 -17.88
N GLU A 18 -8.23 8.72 -17.34
CA GLU A 18 -7.13 8.11 -18.11
C GLU A 18 -7.61 7.06 -19.13
N CYS A 19 -8.68 6.32 -18.81
CA CYS A 19 -9.27 5.35 -19.75
C CYS A 19 -9.95 6.01 -20.95
N GLY A 20 -10.27 7.30 -20.86
CA GLY A 20 -10.91 8.06 -21.92
C GLY A 20 -12.34 7.59 -22.23
N LYS A 21 -12.86 8.03 -23.38
CA LYS A 21 -14.19 7.63 -23.86
C LYS A 21 -14.07 6.62 -25.00
N ALA A 22 -14.82 5.52 -24.93
CA ALA A 22 -15.09 4.66 -26.09
C ALA A 22 -16.59 4.80 -26.43
N ASN A 23 -16.91 5.08 -27.69
CA ASN A 23 -18.30 5.28 -28.15
C ASN A 23 -19.09 6.32 -27.33
N GLY A 24 -18.42 7.40 -26.87
CA GLY A 24 -19.05 8.47 -26.10
C GLY A 24 -19.31 8.17 -24.61
N ARG A 25 -18.96 6.98 -24.11
CA ARG A 25 -19.02 6.59 -22.68
C ARG A 25 -17.61 6.36 -22.13
N GLU A 26 -17.41 6.43 -20.82
CA GLU A 26 -16.14 6.08 -20.16
C GLU A 26 -15.74 4.65 -20.57
N GLY A 27 -14.88 4.56 -21.56
CA GLY A 27 -14.63 3.34 -22.31
C GLY A 27 -13.48 2.62 -21.66
N LYS A 28 -13.73 1.40 -21.18
CA LYS A 28 -12.74 0.48 -20.57
C LYS A 28 -12.41 0.68 -19.09
N PHE A 29 -13.04 1.63 -18.38
CA PHE A 29 -12.78 1.81 -16.94
C PHE A 29 -12.91 0.51 -16.13
N SER A 30 -14.04 -0.20 -16.23
CA SER A 30 -14.25 -1.44 -15.47
C SER A 30 -13.27 -2.56 -15.85
N ALA A 31 -12.91 -2.67 -17.13
CA ALA A 31 -11.91 -3.65 -17.58
C ALA A 31 -10.54 -3.32 -17.00
N ARG A 32 -10.12 -2.04 -17.08
CA ARG A 32 -8.85 -1.59 -16.53
C ARG A 32 -8.79 -1.73 -15.01
N LEU A 33 -9.88 -1.43 -14.30
CA LEU A 33 -9.98 -1.63 -12.86
C LEU A 33 -9.84 -3.11 -12.50
N GLY A 34 -10.50 -4.00 -13.26
CA GLY A 34 -10.33 -5.45 -13.12
C GLY A 34 -8.88 -5.89 -13.27
N ASP A 35 -8.20 -5.45 -14.34
CA ASP A 35 -6.78 -5.76 -14.57
C ASP A 35 -5.88 -5.28 -13.42
N ILE A 36 -6.17 -4.10 -12.84
CA ILE A 36 -5.38 -3.55 -11.73
C ILE A 36 -5.56 -4.41 -10.48
N VAL A 37 -6.80 -4.78 -10.16
CA VAL A 37 -7.09 -5.65 -9.00
C VAL A 37 -6.39 -6.99 -9.16
N GLU A 38 -6.46 -7.60 -10.35
CA GLU A 38 -5.80 -8.90 -10.61
C GLU A 38 -4.27 -8.80 -10.53
N ARG A 39 -3.66 -7.74 -11.09
CA ARG A 39 -2.21 -7.52 -10.99
C ARG A 39 -1.78 -7.30 -9.54
N PHE A 40 -2.54 -6.54 -8.76
CA PHE A 40 -2.23 -6.33 -7.34
C PHE A 40 -2.30 -7.64 -6.56
N ASP A 41 -3.36 -8.43 -6.75
CA ASP A 41 -3.51 -9.75 -6.11
C ASP A 41 -2.35 -10.69 -6.48
N ILE A 42 -1.94 -10.74 -7.75
CA ILE A 42 -0.77 -11.50 -8.19
C ILE A 42 0.50 -11.03 -7.47
N ILE A 43 0.76 -9.72 -7.42
CA ILE A 43 1.94 -9.18 -6.75
C ILE A 43 1.93 -9.56 -5.26
N MET A 44 0.81 -9.36 -4.56
CA MET A 44 0.71 -9.68 -3.13
C MET A 44 0.89 -11.18 -2.85
N LYS A 45 0.31 -12.06 -3.67
CA LYS A 45 0.48 -13.52 -3.53
C LYS A 45 1.92 -13.99 -3.75
N LEU A 46 2.66 -13.32 -4.63
CA LEU A 46 4.05 -13.66 -4.94
C LEU A 46 5.05 -12.97 -4.01
N THR A 47 4.62 -11.97 -3.25
CA THR A 47 5.47 -11.21 -2.35
C THR A 47 5.53 -11.89 -0.99
N PRO A 48 6.71 -12.30 -0.49
CA PRO A 48 6.82 -12.79 0.87
C PRO A 48 6.48 -11.67 1.85
N VAL A 49 5.76 -11.99 2.93
CA VAL A 49 5.52 -11.02 4.01
C VAL A 49 6.70 -11.08 4.98
N PRO A 50 7.50 -10.01 5.12
CA PRO A 50 8.58 -9.94 6.10
C PRO A 50 8.11 -10.28 7.52
N GLU A 51 8.84 -11.15 8.20
CA GLU A 51 8.57 -11.44 9.60
C GLU A 51 8.96 -10.27 10.50
N LEU A 52 8.07 -9.97 11.45
CA LEU A 52 8.24 -8.92 12.44
C LEU A 52 8.12 -9.49 13.86
N SER A 53 9.04 -9.09 14.71
CA SER A 53 8.90 -9.17 16.16
C SER A 53 7.81 -8.22 16.66
N ASP A 54 7.38 -8.40 17.91
CA ASP A 54 6.30 -7.59 18.46
C ASP A 54 6.66 -6.10 18.58
N ILE A 55 7.90 -5.78 18.95
CA ILE A 55 8.34 -4.38 18.98
C ILE A 55 8.39 -3.75 17.59
N GLU A 56 8.82 -4.50 16.57
CA GLU A 56 8.84 -4.00 15.19
C GLU A 56 7.42 -3.77 14.65
N LYS A 57 6.46 -4.63 15.00
CA LYS A 57 5.03 -4.41 14.67
C LYS A 57 4.49 -3.15 15.33
N MET A 58 4.86 -2.89 16.60
CA MET A 58 4.41 -1.68 17.30
C MET A 58 4.98 -0.42 16.65
N ILE A 59 6.28 -0.39 16.34
CA ILE A 59 6.94 0.74 15.66
C ILE A 59 6.31 0.98 14.28
N LEU A 60 6.20 -0.06 13.46
CA LEU A 60 5.60 0.08 12.13
C LEU A 60 4.13 0.45 12.20
N GLY A 61 3.38 -0.12 13.15
CA GLY A 61 1.99 0.22 13.41
C GLY A 61 1.81 1.71 13.66
N GLU A 62 2.66 2.34 14.47
CA GLU A 62 2.67 3.80 14.65
C GLU A 62 2.93 4.53 13.33
N VAL A 63 3.97 4.13 12.59
CA VAL A 63 4.36 4.78 11.32
C VAL A 63 3.24 4.75 10.29
N VAL A 64 2.46 3.67 10.23
CA VAL A 64 1.41 3.49 9.22
C VAL A 64 0.05 3.96 9.70
N CYS A 65 -0.19 4.06 11.02
CA CYS A 65 -1.47 4.47 11.56
C CYS A 65 -1.82 5.91 11.13
N GLY A 66 -3.00 6.08 10.52
CA GLY A 66 -3.48 7.38 10.04
C GLY A 66 -2.78 7.90 8.77
N SER A 67 -1.78 7.19 8.24
CA SER A 67 -1.11 7.55 6.99
C SER A 67 -1.90 7.05 5.79
N THR A 68 -2.16 7.92 4.81
CA THR A 68 -2.68 7.48 3.52
C THR A 68 -1.58 6.74 2.75
N LEU A 69 -1.85 5.50 2.32
CA LEU A 69 -0.91 4.75 1.49
C LEU A 69 -0.60 5.53 0.20
N SER A 70 0.68 5.83 -0.02
CA SER A 70 1.14 6.63 -1.14
C SER A 70 2.56 6.24 -1.55
N PRO A 71 3.04 6.67 -2.72
CA PRO A 71 4.43 6.43 -3.11
C PRO A 71 5.44 6.98 -2.10
N VAL A 72 5.11 8.08 -1.40
CA VAL A 72 5.97 8.72 -0.40
C VAL A 72 6.06 7.83 0.84
N THR A 73 4.94 7.35 1.36
CA THR A 73 4.94 6.50 2.56
C THR A 73 5.70 5.20 2.30
N VAL A 74 5.49 4.56 1.15
CA VAL A 74 6.22 3.33 0.79
C VAL A 74 7.71 3.58 0.58
N LYS A 75 8.09 4.66 -0.12
CA LYS A 75 9.50 4.94 -0.44
C LYS A 75 10.30 5.32 0.80
N TYR A 76 9.75 6.18 1.65
CA TYR A 76 10.46 6.76 2.79
C TYR A 76 10.17 6.08 4.12
N MET A 77 9.47 4.94 4.11
CA MET A 77 9.21 4.12 5.29
C MET A 77 10.43 3.93 6.21
N PRO A 78 11.65 3.57 5.71
CA PRO A 78 12.80 3.44 6.61
C PRO A 78 13.13 4.71 7.39
N LYS A 79 12.96 5.88 6.77
CA LYS A 79 13.22 7.16 7.43
C LYS A 79 12.15 7.45 8.48
N SER A 80 10.88 7.23 8.15
CA SER A 80 9.77 7.39 9.08
C SER A 80 9.89 6.48 10.31
N ILE A 81 10.48 5.29 10.16
CA ILE A 81 10.75 4.38 11.28
C ILE A 81 11.73 4.99 12.27
N VAL A 82 12.77 5.70 11.82
CA VAL A 82 13.74 6.34 12.72
C VAL A 82 13.11 7.46 13.54
N ASP A 83 12.12 8.14 12.95
CA ASP A 83 11.39 9.26 13.55
C ASP A 83 10.23 8.82 14.49
N ALA A 84 9.94 7.51 14.58
CA ALA A 84 8.86 7.00 15.43
C ALA A 84 9.12 7.25 16.92
N ALA A 85 8.06 7.49 17.69
CA ALA A 85 8.14 7.65 19.14
C ALA A 85 8.28 6.30 19.86
N THR A 86 7.69 5.24 19.31
CA THR A 86 7.77 3.87 19.85
C THR A 86 9.17 3.27 19.67
N GLY A 87 9.58 2.42 20.61
CA GLY A 87 10.87 1.72 20.62
C GLY A 87 12.05 2.57 21.11
N THR A 88 13.21 1.95 21.25
CA THR A 88 14.48 2.65 21.49
C THR A 88 15.10 3.12 20.16
N PRO A 89 16.05 4.08 20.19
CA PRO A 89 16.79 4.46 18.99
C PRO A 89 17.43 3.27 18.26
N GLU A 90 18.00 2.33 19.00
CA GLU A 90 18.67 1.15 18.43
C GLU A 90 17.68 0.18 17.75
N GLU A 91 16.50 0.00 18.34
CA GLU A 91 15.41 -0.81 17.76
C GLU A 91 14.91 -0.18 16.46
N ARG A 92 14.67 1.14 16.46
CA ARG A 92 14.25 1.89 15.26
C ARG A 92 15.30 1.85 14.17
N GLU A 93 16.57 2.07 14.49
CA GLU A 93 17.65 1.98 13.49
C GLU A 93 17.80 0.58 12.91
N THR A 94 17.70 -0.45 13.75
CA THR A 94 17.80 -1.84 13.30
C THR A 94 16.66 -2.21 12.37
N LEU A 95 15.43 -1.83 12.73
CA LEU A 95 14.26 -2.03 11.88
C LEU A 95 14.36 -1.19 10.60
N SER A 96 14.81 0.05 10.67
CA SER A 96 15.01 0.92 9.50
C SER A 96 15.94 0.26 8.49
N ARG A 97 17.12 -0.22 8.92
CA ARG A 97 18.07 -0.97 8.07
C ARG A 97 17.45 -2.23 7.47
N LYS A 98 16.62 -2.95 8.23
CA LYS A 98 15.89 -4.12 7.74
C LYS A 98 14.91 -3.74 6.62
N VAL A 99 14.14 -2.66 6.80
CA VAL A 99 13.16 -2.16 5.82
C VAL A 99 13.81 -1.54 4.58
N GLU A 100 15.02 -0.98 4.69
CA GLU A 100 15.80 -0.52 3.52
C GLU A 100 16.04 -1.63 2.50
N GLY A 101 16.25 -2.87 2.98
CA GLY A 101 16.42 -4.04 2.12
C GLY A 101 15.15 -4.56 1.46
N TRP A 102 13.97 -4.09 1.89
CA TRP A 102 12.69 -4.53 1.33
C TRP A 102 12.36 -3.82 0.02
N SER A 103 11.81 -4.58 -0.91
CA SER A 103 11.13 -4.08 -2.08
C SER A 103 9.89 -3.25 -1.70
N ALA A 104 9.40 -2.45 -2.65
CA ALA A 104 8.15 -1.71 -2.45
C ALA A 104 6.95 -2.66 -2.21
N ALA A 105 6.97 -3.85 -2.82
CA ALA A 105 5.92 -4.84 -2.64
C ALA A 105 5.93 -5.41 -1.22
N GLU A 106 7.10 -5.78 -0.69
CA GLU A 106 7.24 -6.28 0.69
C GLU A 106 6.79 -5.23 1.71
N ARG A 107 7.13 -3.95 1.50
CA ARG A 107 6.65 -2.85 2.35
C ARG A 107 5.12 -2.74 2.35
N ILE A 108 4.48 -2.86 1.19
CA ILE A 108 3.01 -2.86 1.09
C ILE A 108 2.43 -4.10 1.77
N ALA A 109 3.03 -5.28 1.55
CA ALA A 109 2.56 -6.52 2.14
C ALA A 109 2.60 -6.50 3.69
N VAL A 110 3.63 -5.88 4.28
CA VAL A 110 3.66 -5.66 5.74
C VAL A 110 2.52 -4.74 6.19
N ILE A 111 2.29 -3.62 5.50
CA ILE A 111 1.20 -2.68 5.85
C ILE A 111 -0.15 -3.41 5.88
N GLU A 112 -0.44 -4.19 4.84
CA GLU A 112 -1.67 -5.00 4.75
C GLU A 112 -1.76 -6.02 5.90
N SER A 113 -0.63 -6.65 6.28
CA SER A 113 -0.59 -7.61 7.39
C SER A 113 -0.85 -6.97 8.76
N LEU A 114 -0.62 -5.66 8.90
CA LEU A 114 -0.93 -4.88 10.10
C LEU A 114 -2.41 -4.40 10.13
N GLY A 115 -3.17 -4.65 9.06
CA GLY A 115 -4.60 -4.32 8.98
C GLY A 115 -4.89 -2.85 8.69
N VAL A 116 -3.96 -2.16 8.01
CA VAL A 116 -4.08 -0.75 7.59
C VAL A 116 -4.40 -0.64 6.11
#